data_AF-A0A497P482-F1
#
_entry.id   AF-A0A497P482-F1
#
_cell.length_a   1.000
_cell.length_b   1.000
_cell.length_c   1.000
_cell.angle_alpha   90.00
_cell.angle_beta   90.00
_cell.angle_gamma   90.00
#
_symmetry.space_group_name_H-M   'P 1'
#
loop_
_entity.id
_entity.type
_entity.pdbx_description
1 polymer ?
#
loop_
_entity_poly.entity_id
_entity_poly.type
_entity_poly.pdbx_seq_one_letter_code
_entity_poly.pdbx_strand_id
1 'polypeptide(L)'
;MVNLVEDWEDIEKYARHLAHWTKIGSYQLRKSDEGAEIKVCVDKFGYAKQFKEPEDPELIKILAFCQAEGFIKVVGSISNDLFYA
;
A
#
# COMPACT_ATOMS: atom_id res chain seq x y z
N MET A 1 -7.90 -8.56 10.94
CA MET A 1 -8.52 -9.12 9.72
C MET A 1 -8.69 -7.98 8.73
N VAL A 2 -7.93 -8.03 7.64
CA VAL A 2 -7.88 -6.98 6.62
C VAL A 2 -8.64 -7.46 5.39
N ASN A 3 -9.44 -6.58 4.79
CA ASN A 3 -10.17 -6.84 3.56
C ASN A 3 -9.31 -6.34 2.39
N LEU A 4 -8.86 -7.26 1.54
CA LEU A 4 -8.13 -6.90 0.33
C LEU A 4 -9.10 -6.35 -0.70
N VAL A 5 -8.78 -5.19 -1.25
CA VAL A 5 -9.53 -4.55 -2.34
C VAL A 5 -8.76 -4.69 -3.64
N GLU A 6 -9.48 -4.79 -4.74
CA GLU A 6 -8.89 -4.94 -6.08
C GLU A 6 -8.44 -3.60 -6.66
N ASP A 7 -9.21 -2.54 -6.42
CA ASP A 7 -8.98 -1.21 -6.99
C ASP A 7 -8.27 -0.28 -6.00
N TRP A 8 -7.17 0.31 -6.45
CA TRP A 8 -6.41 1.29 -5.68
C TRP A 8 -7.28 2.51 -5.28
N GLU A 9 -8.17 2.94 -6.17
CA GLU A 9 -9.03 4.10 -5.92
C GLU A 9 -9.87 3.95 -4.65
N ASP A 10 -10.24 2.72 -4.26
CA ASP A 10 -11.03 2.48 -3.06
C ASP A 10 -10.21 2.75 -1.80
N ILE A 11 -8.93 2.35 -1.77
CA ILE A 11 -8.00 2.70 -0.68
C ILE A 11 -7.81 4.21 -0.63
N GLU A 12 -7.58 4.85 -1.77
CA GLU A 12 -7.31 6.28 -1.82
C GLU A 12 -8.50 7.11 -1.31
N LYS A 13 -9.71 6.80 -1.80
CA LYS A 13 -10.95 7.45 -1.35
C LYS A 13 -11.15 7.20 0.14
N TYR A 14 -11.04 5.94 0.58
CA TYR A 14 -11.21 5.57 1.98
C TYR A 14 -10.25 6.32 2.90
N ALA A 15 -8.95 6.30 2.59
CA ALA A 15 -7.92 6.97 3.37
C ALA A 15 -8.17 8.49 3.45
N ARG A 16 -8.59 9.14 2.36
CA ARG A 16 -8.94 10.57 2.35
C ARG A 16 -10.15 10.92 3.22
N HIS A 17 -11.09 9.99 3.39
CA HIS A 17 -12.27 10.18 4.25
C HIS A 17 -12.00 9.92 5.74
N LEU A 18 -10.88 9.28 6.10
CA LEU A 18 -10.50 9.08 7.49
C LEU A 18 -10.15 10.41 8.16
N ALA A 19 -10.54 10.54 9.43
CA ALA A 19 -10.12 11.68 10.23
C ALA A 19 -8.59 11.69 10.38
N HIS A 20 -7.97 12.87 10.35
CA HIS A 20 -6.51 13.03 10.36
C HIS A 20 -5.79 12.29 11.51
N TRP A 21 -6.44 12.10 12.65
CA TRP A 21 -5.87 11.46 13.84
C TRP A 21 -6.04 9.93 13.86
N THR A 22 -6.89 9.38 12.99
CA THR A 22 -7.10 7.93 12.84
C THR A 22 -6.42 7.38 11.59
N LYS A 23 -5.75 8.24 10.82
CA LYS A 23 -5.13 7.88 9.54
C LYS A 23 -3.78 7.20 9.78
N ILE A 24 -3.87 5.91 10.13
CA ILE A 24 -2.70 5.05 10.30
C ILE A 24 -2.68 4.10 9.10
N GLY A 25 -1.69 4.28 8.24
CA GLY A 25 -1.44 3.40 7.11
C GLY A 25 0.00 2.91 7.10
N SER A 26 0.23 1.77 6.47
CA SER A 26 1.56 1.24 6.22
C SER A 26 1.67 0.75 4.79
N TYR A 27 2.89 0.74 4.25
CA TYR A 27 3.15 0.24 2.92
C TYR A 27 4.50 -0.45 2.84
N GLN A 28 4.62 -1.42 1.93
CA GLN A 28 5.83 -2.17 1.66
C GLN A 28 6.05 -2.24 0.15
N LEU A 29 7.22 -1.83 -0.31
CA LEU A 29 7.67 -2.00 -1.69
C LEU A 29 8.74 -3.09 -1.72
N ARG A 30 8.48 -4.17 -2.45
CA ARG A 30 9.47 -5.22 -2.74
C ARG A 30 9.84 -5.14 -4.21
N LYS A 31 11.13 -5.00 -4.50
CA LYS A 31 11.67 -5.09 -5.86
C LYS A 31 12.32 -6.45 -6.04
N SER A 32 12.11 -7.08 -7.19
CA SER A 32 12.71 -8.34 -7.61
C SER A 32 13.07 -8.28 -9.09
N ASP A 33 13.78 -9.29 -9.58
CA ASP A 33 14.11 -9.42 -11.00
C ASP A 33 12.87 -9.59 -11.90
N GLU A 34 11.74 -9.96 -11.30
CA GLU A 34 10.44 -10.14 -11.96
C GLU A 34 9.58 -8.85 -11.95
N GLY A 35 10.02 -7.80 -11.25
CA GLY A 35 9.34 -6.51 -11.19
C GLY A 35 9.26 -5.90 -9.79
N ALA A 36 8.13 -5.29 -9.47
CA ALA A 36 7.89 -4.62 -8.19
C ALA A 36 6.52 -5.02 -7.60
N GLU A 37 6.49 -5.38 -6.33
CA GLU A 37 5.27 -5.64 -5.57
C GLU A 37 5.07 -4.52 -4.55
N ILE A 38 3.90 -3.89 -4.57
CA ILE A 38 3.47 -2.94 -3.54
C ILE A 38 2.40 -3.60 -2.68
N LYS A 39 2.49 -3.37 -1.38
CA LYS A 39 1.43 -3.67 -0.41
C LYS A 39 1.13 -2.40 0.35
N VAL A 40 -0.14 -2.13 0.58
CA VAL A 40 -0.63 -0.99 1.35
C VAL A 40 -1.71 -1.49 2.29
N CYS A 41 -1.65 -1.09 3.55
CA CYS A 41 -2.68 -1.35 4.54
C CYS A 41 -3.13 -0.03 5.15
N VAL A 42 -4.44 0.20 5.21
CA VAL A 42 -5.06 1.36 5.84
C VAL A 42 -6.23 0.86 6.68
N ASP A 43 -6.10 0.97 8.01
CA ASP A 43 -7.07 0.42 8.97
C ASP A 43 -7.42 -1.05 8.64
N LYS A 44 -8.66 -1.33 8.23
CA LYS A 44 -9.16 -2.67 7.90
C LYS A 44 -9.09 -3.05 6.42
N PHE A 45 -8.47 -2.23 5.58
CA PHE A 45 -8.36 -2.47 4.13
C PHE A 45 -6.92 -2.60 3.68
N GLY A 46 -6.69 -3.53 2.77
CA GLY A 46 -5.39 -3.83 2.21
C GLY A 46 -5.45 -3.79 0.69
N TYR A 47 -4.32 -3.49 0.08
CA TYR A 47 -4.16 -3.49 -1.36
C TYR A 47 -2.79 -4.08 -1.69
N ALA A 48 -2.75 -5.02 -2.62
CA ALA A 48 -1.53 -5.62 -3.09
C ALA A 48 -1.55 -5.71 -4.61
N LYS A 49 -0.48 -5.24 -5.26
CA LYS A 49 -0.35 -5.33 -6.71
C LYS A 49 1.09 -5.58 -7.11
N GLN A 50 1.24 -6.39 -8.16
CA GLN A 50 2.52 -6.65 -8.83
C GLN A 50 2.58 -5.85 -10.13
N PHE A 51 3.71 -5.20 -10.32
CA PHE A 51 4.07 -4.42 -11.48
C PHE A 51 5.26 -5.08 -12.17
N LYS A 52 5.22 -5.18 -13.49
CA LYS A 52 6.36 -5.70 -14.27
C LYS A 52 7.54 -4.74 -14.25
N GLU A 53 7.23 -3.44 -14.27
CA GLU A 53 8.23 -2.38 -14.34
C GLU A 53 8.23 -1.58 -13.03
N PRO A 54 9.41 -1.35 -12.42
CA PRO A 54 9.50 -0.55 -11.20
C PRO A 54 9.23 0.96 -11.43
N GLU A 55 9.11 1.38 -12.68
CA GLU A 55 8.82 2.74 -13.13
C GLU A 55 7.36 2.92 -13.56
N ASP A 56 6.51 1.93 -13.27
CA ASP A 56 5.09 1.99 -13.61
C ASP A 56 4.42 3.27 -13.03
N PRO A 57 3.72 4.07 -13.86
CA PRO A 57 3.09 5.31 -13.42
C PRO A 57 2.11 5.13 -12.25
N GLU A 58 1.41 4.00 -12.19
CA GLU A 58 0.48 3.67 -11.11
C GLU A 58 1.24 3.36 -9.82
N LEU A 59 2.34 2.61 -9.90
CA LEU A 59 3.22 2.36 -8.75
C LEU A 59 3.77 3.67 -8.17
N ILE A 60 4.24 4.57 -9.04
CA ILE A 60 4.74 5.89 -8.64
C ILE A 60 3.64 6.69 -7.93
N LYS A 61 2.40 6.69 -8.46
CA LYS A 61 1.25 7.36 -7.84
C LYS A 61 0.94 6.79 -6.45
N ILE A 62 0.91 5.47 -6.30
CA ILE A 62 0.66 4.81 -5.02
C ILE A 62 1.72 5.19 -3.99
N LEU A 63 3.01 5.17 -4.38
CA LEU A 63 4.11 5.54 -3.51
C LEU A 63 4.05 7.01 -3.09
N ALA A 64 3.75 7.91 -4.04
CA ALA A 64 3.59 9.34 -3.76
C ALA A 64 2.44 9.59 -2.79
N PHE A 65 1.31 8.90 -2.96
CA PHE A 65 0.17 8.99 -2.05
C PHE A 65 0.54 8.52 -0.64
N CYS A 66 1.16 7.34 -0.51
CA CYS A 66 1.55 6.81 0.79
C CYS A 66 2.51 7.76 1.53
N GLN A 67 3.44 8.40 0.81
CA GLN A 67 4.35 9.39 1.40
C GLN A 67 3.62 10.67 1.82
N ALA A 68 2.73 11.19 0.97
CA ALA A 68 1.97 12.41 1.25
C ALA A 68 1.04 12.22 2.46
N GLU A 69 0.48 11.03 2.64
CA GLU A 69 -0.40 10.67 3.75
C GLU A 69 0.34 10.23 5.01
N GLY A 70 1.68 10.21 4.98
CA GLY A 70 2.51 9.87 6.14
C GLY A 70 2.44 8.38 6.53
N PHE A 71 2.14 7.49 5.57
CA PHE A 71 2.10 6.06 5.84
C PHE A 71 3.48 5.52 6.21
N ILE A 72 3.51 4.54 7.10
CA ILE A 72 4.75 3.93 7.59
C ILE A 72 5.31 2.99 6.53
N LYS A 73 6.53 3.25 6.07
CA LYS A 73 7.24 2.34 5.17
C LYS A 73 7.81 1.15 5.93
N VAL A 74 7.37 -0.06 5.59
CA VAL A 74 7.94 -1.31 6.08
C VAL A 74 9.12 -1.72 5.19
N VAL A 75 10.31 -1.81 5.77
CA VAL A 75 11.58 -2.07 5.04
C VAL A 75 11.93 -3.56 4.98
N GLY A 76 11.41 -4.39 5.90
CA GLY A 76 11.61 -5.84 5.87
C GLY A 76 10.74 -6.53 4.82
N SER A 77 11.18 -7.66 4.27
CA SER A 77 10.39 -8.50 3.35
C SER A 77 9.49 -9.46 4.14
N ILE A 78 8.41 -8.93 4.72
CA ILE A 78 7.41 -9.72 5.47
C ILE A 78 6.31 -10.28 4.54
N SER A 79 5.78 -11.46 4.90
CA SER A 79 4.68 -12.12 4.17
C SER A 79 3.37 -11.32 4.30
N ASN A 80 2.39 -11.63 3.45
CA ASN A 80 1.07 -10.98 3.51
C ASN A 80 0.42 -11.17 4.88
N ASP A 81 0.46 -12.38 5.42
CA ASP A 81 -0.15 -12.69 6.72
C ASP A 81 0.47 -11.85 7.85
N LEU A 82 1.77 -11.55 7.78
CA LEU A 82 2.45 -10.72 8.77
C LEU A 82 2.24 -9.22 8.53
N PHE A 83 2.09 -8.81 7.27
CA PHE A 83 1.85 -7.41 6.90
C PHE A 83 0.43 -6.95 7.24
N TYR A 84 -0.54 -7.85 7.16
CA TYR A 84 -1.97 -7.59 7.40
C TYR A 84 -2.49 -8.16 8.74
N ALA A 85 -1.59 -8.57 9.63
CA ALA A 85 -1.91 -9.14 10.95
C ALA A 85 -2.66 -8.15 11.85
#